data_AF-A0AAU5JJ24-F1
#
_entry.id   AF-A0AAU5JJ24-F1
#
_cell.length_a   1.000
_cell.length_b   1.000
_cell.length_c   1.000
_cell.angle_alpha   90.00
_cell.angle_beta   90.00
_cell.angle_gamma   90.00
#
_symmetry.space_group_name_H-M   'P 1'
#
loop_
_entity.id
_entity.type
_entity.pdbx_description
1 polymer ?
#
loop_
_entity_poly.entity_id
_entity_poly.type
_entity_poly.pdbx_seq_one_letter_code
_entity_poly.pdbx_strand_id
1 'polypeptide(L)'
;MLEEGLTVLAAAGGAAVVQAAGTSSWQGFQQAAARWFGRGGEERVHVELDRSAHALAAVQDGEAGTVRRDQQAAWQARFEAVLVSLSDAERRSAADALDTLLQEHRRDDGVSAAGDGQAVRGDVQIRAEHGSVAALRMGDVSLGNPSQPGPPRG
;
A
#
# COMPACT_ATOMS: atom_id res chain seq x y z
N MET A 1 8.05 19.68 -13.47
CA MET A 1 8.40 18.33 -12.98
C MET A 1 8.05 18.26 -11.51
N LEU A 2 7.49 17.16 -11.03
CA LEU A 2 7.39 16.91 -9.59
C LEU A 2 8.82 16.71 -9.04
N GLU A 3 9.05 17.16 -7.82
CA GLU A 3 10.28 16.82 -7.10
C GLU A 3 10.35 15.31 -6.91
N GLU A 4 11.54 14.72 -7.04
CA GLU A 4 11.76 13.26 -6.99
C GLU A 4 11.17 12.64 -5.70
N GLY A 5 11.25 13.35 -4.58
CA GLY A 5 10.65 12.93 -3.31
C GLY A 5 9.12 12.84 -3.35
N LEU A 6 8.43 13.71 -4.09
CA LEU A 6 6.97 13.69 -4.22
C LEU A 6 6.49 12.52 -5.09
N THR A 7 7.25 12.17 -6.13
CA THR A 7 6.99 10.98 -6.95
C THR A 7 7.14 9.70 -6.12
N VAL A 8 8.19 9.60 -5.30
CA VAL A 8 8.37 8.46 -4.39
C VAL A 8 7.22 8.37 -3.38
N LEU A 9 6.77 9.51 -2.84
CA LEU A 9 5.66 9.55 -1.90
C LEU A 9 4.33 9.14 -2.55
N ALA A 10 4.06 9.59 -3.78
CA ALA A 10 2.89 9.19 -4.53
C ALA A 10 2.91 7.69 -4.89
N ALA A 11 4.08 7.15 -5.24
CA ALA A 11 4.26 5.71 -5.47
C ALA A 11 3.98 4.90 -4.19
N ALA A 12 4.46 5.38 -3.03
CA ALA A 12 4.14 4.78 -1.73
C ALA A 12 2.65 4.85 -1.41
N GLY A 13 1.97 5.95 -1.78
CA GLY A 13 0.52 6.10 -1.76
C GLY A 13 -0.20 5.01 -2.54
N GLY A 14 0.18 4.82 -3.80
CA GLY A 14 -0.40 3.78 -4.66
C GLY A 14 -0.19 2.35 -4.12
N ALA A 15 1.00 2.07 -3.58
CA ALA A 15 1.28 0.79 -2.94
C ALA A 15 0.40 0.55 -1.70
N ALA A 16 0.21 1.57 -0.86
CA ALA A 16 -0.61 1.47 0.34
C ALA A 16 -2.08 1.15 0.02
N VAL A 17 -2.67 1.75 -1.03
CA VAL A 17 -4.04 1.40 -1.46
C VAL A 17 -4.18 -0.10 -1.73
N VAL A 18 -3.20 -0.64 -2.45
CA VAL A 18 -3.19 -2.04 -2.89
C VAL A 18 -2.90 -3.02 -1.75
N GLN A 19 -2.08 -2.62 -0.76
CA GLN A 19 -1.80 -3.43 0.43
C GLN A 19 -2.98 -3.42 1.41
N ALA A 20 -3.62 -2.26 1.61
CA ALA A 20 -4.78 -2.12 2.47
C ALA A 20 -6.01 -2.82 1.88
N ALA A 21 -6.16 -2.87 0.56
CA ALA A 21 -7.31 -3.44 -0.12
C ALA A 21 -7.56 -4.90 0.28
N GLY A 22 -8.75 -5.17 0.83
CA GLY A 22 -9.14 -6.51 1.28
C GLY A 22 -8.65 -6.89 2.67
N THR A 23 -7.98 -5.99 3.39
CA THR A 23 -7.59 -6.18 4.80
C THR A 23 -8.62 -5.58 5.75
N SER A 24 -8.52 -5.91 7.04
CA SER A 24 -9.35 -5.28 8.08
C SER A 24 -9.06 -3.79 8.28
N SER A 25 -7.89 -3.28 7.85
CA SER A 25 -7.53 -1.86 7.95
C SER A 25 -8.06 -1.02 6.78
N TRP A 26 -8.63 -1.66 5.74
CA TRP A 26 -9.13 -1.01 4.51
C TRP A 26 -10.07 0.16 4.79
N GLN A 27 -11.09 -0.02 5.65
CA GLN A 27 -12.08 1.03 5.93
C GLN A 27 -11.47 2.26 6.60
N GLY A 28 -10.47 2.08 7.46
CA GLY A 28 -9.75 3.19 8.10
C GLY A 28 -8.90 3.95 7.09
N PHE A 29 -8.14 3.21 6.29
CA PHE A 29 -7.32 3.77 5.21
C PHE A 29 -8.16 4.53 4.17
N GLN A 30 -9.29 3.96 3.74
CA GLN A 30 -10.17 4.56 2.73
C GLN A 30 -10.70 5.92 3.17
N GLN A 31 -11.12 6.05 4.44
CA GLN A 31 -11.56 7.33 5.02
C GLN A 31 -10.44 8.35 5.10
N ALA A 32 -9.24 7.93 5.53
CA ALA A 32 -8.08 8.82 5.60
C ALA A 32 -7.66 9.31 4.21
N ALA A 33 -7.63 8.41 3.23
CA ALA A 33 -7.29 8.72 1.84
C ALA A 33 -8.33 9.67 1.23
N ALA A 34 -9.62 9.40 1.39
CA ALA A 34 -10.68 10.29 0.89
C ALA A 34 -10.57 11.71 1.45
N ARG A 35 -10.32 11.84 2.76
CA ARG A 35 -10.07 13.14 3.41
C ARG A 35 -8.83 13.84 2.84
N TRP A 36 -7.77 13.10 2.56
CA TRP A 36 -6.55 13.64 1.94
C TRP A 36 -6.82 14.23 0.55
N PHE A 37 -7.63 13.55 -0.27
CA PHE A 37 -8.04 14.07 -1.59
C PHE A 37 -8.95 15.30 -1.52
N GLY A 38 -9.46 15.66 -0.34
CA GLY A 38 -10.08 16.96 -0.03
C GLY A 38 -11.62 16.99 -0.08
N ARG A 39 -12.16 18.02 0.59
CA ARG A 39 -13.60 18.28 0.74
C ARG A 39 -14.26 18.65 -0.59
N GLY A 40 -14.77 17.65 -1.29
CA GLY A 40 -15.45 17.80 -2.59
C GLY A 40 -15.23 16.61 -3.51
N GLY A 41 -14.18 15.81 -3.25
CA GLY A 41 -13.88 14.57 -3.94
C GLY A 41 -14.11 13.31 -3.10
N GLU A 42 -14.42 13.43 -1.81
CA GLU A 42 -14.47 12.31 -0.85
C GLU A 42 -15.35 11.15 -1.34
N GLU A 43 -16.60 11.42 -1.72
CA GLU A 43 -17.55 10.41 -2.24
C GLU A 43 -17.01 9.71 -3.50
N ARG A 44 -16.47 10.50 -4.44
CA ARG A 44 -15.91 9.98 -5.69
C ARG A 44 -14.70 9.09 -5.43
N VAL A 45 -13.79 9.56 -4.57
CA VAL A 45 -12.58 8.84 -4.19
C VAL A 45 -12.94 7.56 -3.45
N HIS A 46 -13.94 7.60 -2.56
CA HIS A 46 -14.47 6.41 -1.89
C HIS A 46 -14.95 5.36 -2.90
N VAL A 47 -15.76 5.75 -3.88
CA VAL A 47 -16.25 4.85 -4.93
C VAL A 47 -15.11 4.30 -5.80
N GLU A 48 -14.12 5.12 -6.15
CA GLU A 48 -12.95 4.69 -6.92
C GLU A 48 -12.07 3.70 -6.13
N LEU A 49 -11.88 3.95 -4.83
CA LEU A 49 -11.17 3.05 -3.91
C LEU A 49 -11.92 1.71 -3.80
N ASP A 50 -13.23 1.73 -3.58
CA ASP A 50 -14.03 0.50 -3.48
C ASP A 50 -14.01 -0.30 -4.77
N ARG A 51 -14.11 0.36 -5.94
CA ARG A 51 -13.97 -0.32 -7.22
C ARG A 51 -12.59 -0.99 -7.34
N SER A 52 -11.55 -0.32 -6.85
CA SER A 52 -10.19 -0.85 -6.89
C SER A 52 -10.04 -2.08 -5.99
N ALA A 53 -10.60 -2.04 -4.78
CA ALA A 53 -10.63 -3.17 -3.87
C ALA A 53 -11.41 -4.37 -4.45
N HIS A 54 -12.56 -4.13 -5.07
CA HIS A 54 -13.32 -5.19 -5.75
C HIS A 54 -12.54 -5.79 -6.92
N ALA A 55 -11.88 -4.96 -7.74
CA ALA A 55 -11.04 -5.44 -8.83
C ALA A 55 -9.88 -6.31 -8.31
N LEU A 56 -9.27 -5.93 -7.18
CA LEU A 56 -8.20 -6.74 -6.56
C LEU A 56 -8.73 -8.05 -5.96
N ALA A 57 -9.95 -8.06 -5.43
CA ALA A 57 -10.57 -9.26 -4.85
C ALA A 57 -11.12 -10.24 -5.90
N ALA A 58 -11.51 -9.75 -7.09
CA ALA A 58 -12.11 -10.58 -8.14
C ALA A 58 -11.08 -11.37 -8.97
N VAL A 59 -9.78 -11.12 -8.78
CA VAL A 59 -8.72 -11.67 -9.64
C VAL A 59 -8.24 -13.01 -9.12
N GLN A 60 -8.07 -13.96 -10.05
CA GLN A 60 -7.49 -15.28 -9.80
C GLN A 60 -5.97 -15.17 -9.62
N ASP A 61 -5.37 -16.03 -8.79
CA ASP A 61 -3.97 -15.93 -8.33
C ASP A 61 -2.92 -15.71 -9.45
N GLY A 62 -3.15 -16.21 -10.65
CA GLY A 62 -2.25 -16.04 -11.80
C GLY A 62 -2.21 -14.64 -12.42
N GLU A 63 -3.29 -13.87 -12.31
CA GLU A 63 -3.40 -12.49 -12.83
C GLU A 63 -3.26 -11.43 -11.73
N ALA A 64 -3.29 -11.86 -10.46
CA ALA A 64 -3.29 -11.00 -9.29
C ALA A 64 -2.09 -10.05 -9.28
N GLY A 65 -0.91 -10.52 -9.71
CA GLY A 65 0.31 -9.69 -9.76
C GLY A 65 0.25 -8.55 -10.78
N THR A 66 -0.38 -8.77 -11.93
CA THR A 66 -0.49 -7.73 -12.99
C THR A 66 -1.53 -6.70 -12.61
N VAL A 67 -2.73 -7.13 -12.20
CA VAL A 67 -3.78 -6.20 -11.74
C VAL A 67 -3.31 -5.39 -10.54
N ARG A 68 -2.53 -5.99 -9.64
CA ARG A 68 -1.92 -5.30 -8.51
C ARG A 68 -1.01 -4.15 -8.94
N ARG A 69 -0.12 -4.38 -9.90
CA ARG A 69 0.79 -3.35 -10.44
C ARG A 69 0.03 -2.26 -11.17
N ASP A 70 -0.96 -2.63 -11.98
CA ASP A 70 -1.77 -1.68 -12.74
C ASP A 70 -2.55 -0.76 -11.80
N GLN A 71 -3.13 -1.31 -10.73
CA GLN A 71 -3.83 -0.53 -9.71
C GLN A 71 -2.88 0.37 -8.93
N GLN A 72 -1.70 -0.13 -8.54
CA GLN A 72 -0.69 0.70 -7.88
C GLN A 72 -0.28 1.89 -8.75
N ALA A 73 0.02 1.66 -10.03
CA ALA A 73 0.39 2.72 -10.97
C ALA A 73 -0.75 3.72 -11.20
N ALA A 74 -1.99 3.22 -11.31
CA ALA A 74 -3.17 4.05 -11.46
C ALA A 74 -3.40 4.95 -10.23
N TRP A 75 -3.17 4.44 -9.02
CA TRP A 75 -3.28 5.25 -7.80
C TRP A 75 -2.11 6.22 -7.63
N GLN A 76 -0.88 5.80 -7.94
CA GLN A 76 0.27 6.70 -7.97
C GLN A 76 -0.01 7.92 -8.86
N ALA A 77 -0.47 7.71 -10.10
CA ALA A 77 -0.78 8.79 -11.02
C ALA A 77 -1.86 9.75 -10.49
N ARG A 78 -2.82 9.27 -9.70
CA ARG A 78 -3.85 10.11 -9.05
C ARG A 78 -3.25 10.98 -7.95
N PHE A 79 -2.40 10.42 -7.09
CA PHE A 79 -1.68 11.19 -6.07
C PHE A 79 -0.79 12.25 -6.71
N GLU A 80 -0.05 11.90 -7.76
CA GLU A 80 0.76 12.84 -8.52
C GLU A 80 -0.08 13.95 -9.15
N ALA A 81 -1.21 13.62 -9.78
CA ALA A 81 -2.08 14.60 -10.42
C ALA A 81 -2.59 15.66 -9.42
N VAL A 82 -2.97 15.24 -8.20
CA VAL A 82 -3.35 16.17 -7.13
C VAL A 82 -2.15 17.03 -6.75
N LEU A 83 -1.00 16.43 -6.43
CA LEU A 83 0.19 17.16 -6.01
C LEU A 83 0.66 18.17 -7.07
N VAL A 84 0.56 17.85 -8.37
CA VAL A 84 0.88 18.77 -9.47
C VAL A 84 -0.06 19.95 -9.54
N SER A 85 -1.36 19.74 -9.26
CA SER A 85 -2.38 20.77 -9.38
C SER A 85 -2.35 21.83 -8.27
N LEU A 86 -1.71 21.51 -7.14
CA LEU A 86 -1.63 22.38 -5.96
C LEU A 86 -0.51 23.43 -6.08
N SER A 87 -0.69 24.58 -5.42
CA SER A 87 0.39 25.56 -5.24
C SER A 87 1.52 24.99 -4.37
N ASP A 88 2.72 25.59 -4.38
CA ASP A 88 3.88 25.05 -3.65
C ASP A 88 3.68 24.96 -2.12
N ALA A 89 2.87 25.85 -1.54
CA ALA A 89 2.54 25.82 -0.12
C ALA A 89 1.56 24.68 0.20
N GLU A 90 0.50 24.56 -0.61
CA GLU A 90 -0.51 23.50 -0.47
C GLU A 90 0.08 22.12 -0.78
N ARG A 91 0.98 22.04 -1.77
CA ARG A 91 1.67 20.82 -2.16
C ARG A 91 2.53 20.27 -1.03
N ARG A 92 3.29 21.13 -0.34
CA ARG A 92 4.05 20.72 0.85
C ARG A 92 3.13 20.23 1.96
N SER A 93 2.06 20.97 2.27
CA SER A 93 1.08 20.53 3.26
C SER A 93 0.41 19.21 2.89
N ALA A 94 0.10 18.99 1.61
CA ALA A 94 -0.49 17.75 1.12
C ALA A 94 0.52 16.60 1.17
N ALA A 95 1.79 16.83 0.86
CA ALA A 95 2.85 15.85 0.98
C ALA A 95 3.04 15.41 2.45
N ASP A 96 3.11 16.36 3.38
CA ASP A 96 3.24 16.04 4.81
C ASP A 96 2.03 15.24 5.34
N ALA A 97 0.83 15.59 4.87
CA ALA A 97 -0.39 14.86 5.19
C ALA A 97 -0.40 13.44 4.60
N LEU A 98 0.12 13.25 3.38
CA LEU A 98 0.23 11.94 2.75
C LEU A 98 1.26 11.07 3.48
N ASP A 99 2.42 11.62 3.83
CA ASP A 99 3.43 10.90 4.61
C ASP A 99 2.88 10.46 5.96
N THR A 100 2.20 11.36 6.69
CA THR A 100 1.55 11.05 7.97
C THR A 100 0.57 9.89 7.84
N LEU A 101 -0.31 9.93 6.84
CA LEU A 101 -1.27 8.86 6.55
C LEU A 101 -0.57 7.52 6.31
N LEU A 102 0.49 7.50 5.51
CA LEU A 102 1.25 6.29 5.21
C LEU A 102 1.96 5.73 6.45
N GLN A 103 2.46 6.59 7.33
CA GLN A 103 3.09 6.19 8.58
C GLN A 103 2.09 5.61 9.59
N GLU A 104 0.88 6.17 9.67
CA GLU A 104 -0.21 5.62 10.48
C GLU A 104 -0.63 4.24 9.98
N HIS A 105 -0.84 4.10 8.67
CA HIS A 105 -1.22 2.83 8.07
C HIS A 105 -0.17 1.72 8.28
N ARG A 106 1.13 2.05 8.18
CA ARG A 106 2.22 1.10 8.50
C ARG A 106 2.20 0.62 9.95
N ARG A 107 1.76 1.45 10.89
CA ARG A 107 1.67 1.10 12.32
C ARG A 107 0.49 0.17 12.59
N ASP A 108 -0.66 0.43 11.96
CA ASP A 108 -1.86 -0.38 12.12
C ASP A 108 -1.72 -1.76 11.44
N ASP A 109 -1.04 -1.83 10.30
CA ASP A 109 -0.87 -3.08 9.58
C ASP A 109 0.24 -3.95 10.14
N GLY A 110 1.12 -3.47 11.03
CA GLY A 110 2.14 -4.25 11.76
C GLY A 110 3.06 -5.16 10.93
N VAL A 111 3.02 -5.06 9.60
CA VAL A 111 3.88 -5.75 8.64
C VAL A 111 4.27 -4.72 7.60
N SER A 112 5.57 -4.57 7.38
CA SER A 112 6.10 -3.60 6.43
C SER A 112 7.03 -4.31 5.47
N ALA A 113 6.89 -4.01 4.18
CA ALA A 113 7.88 -4.31 3.16
C ALA A 113 8.35 -2.99 2.54
N ALA A 114 9.65 -2.88 2.28
CA ALA A 114 10.24 -1.74 1.59
C ALA A 114 10.48 -2.07 0.11
N GLY A 115 10.30 -1.08 -0.77
CA GLY A 115 10.54 -1.21 -2.22
C GLY A 115 9.54 -2.13 -2.93
N ASP A 116 10.02 -2.98 -3.83
CA ASP A 116 9.22 -3.98 -4.57
C ASP A 116 8.91 -5.25 -3.74
N GLY A 117 9.20 -5.25 -2.44
CA GLY A 117 8.99 -6.39 -1.56
C GLY A 117 7.53 -6.63 -1.21
N GLN A 118 7.14 -7.91 -1.09
CA GLN A 118 5.81 -8.30 -0.62
C GLN A 118 5.91 -8.74 0.85
N ALA A 119 5.17 -8.07 1.72
CA ALA A 119 4.98 -8.46 3.12
C ALA A 119 3.74 -9.35 3.22
N VAL A 120 3.90 -10.57 3.75
CA VAL A 120 2.77 -11.47 3.99
C VAL A 120 2.70 -11.79 5.48
N ARG A 121 1.54 -11.52 6.09
CA ARG A 121 1.21 -12.01 7.43
C ARG A 121 0.50 -13.36 7.29
N GLY A 122 1.22 -14.45 7.57
CA GLY A 122 0.66 -15.81 7.52
C GLY A 122 1.34 -16.70 6.50
N ASP A 123 0.65 -17.75 6.09
CA ASP A 123 1.21 -18.77 5.21
C ASP A 123 1.24 -18.33 3.74
N VAL A 124 2.39 -18.49 3.09
CA VAL A 124 2.55 -18.29 1.64
C VAL A 124 2.60 -19.67 0.97
N GLN A 125 1.59 -19.98 0.16
CA GLN A 125 1.65 -21.16 -0.72
C GLN A 125 2.06 -20.73 -2.13
N ILE A 126 3.16 -21.30 -2.61
CA ILE A 126 3.67 -21.08 -3.96
C ILE A 126 3.48 -22.38 -4.73
N ARG A 127 2.72 -22.33 -5.82
CA ARG A 127 2.48 -23.48 -6.68
C ARG A 127 2.77 -23.12 -8.13
N ALA A 128 3.45 -24.03 -8.83
CA ALA A 128 3.60 -23.98 -10.28
C ALA A 128 2.88 -25.18 -10.89
N GLU A 129 2.04 -24.96 -11.90
CA GLU A 129 1.33 -26.03 -12.60
C GLU A 129 1.68 -26.03 -14.10
N HIS A 130 1.43 -27.17 -14.77
CA HIS A 130 1.60 -27.34 -16.22
C HIS A 130 3.00 -27.00 -16.77
N GLY A 131 4.05 -27.56 -16.16
CA GLY A 131 5.42 -27.39 -16.66
C GLY A 131 6.04 -26.02 -16.37
N SER A 132 5.44 -25.25 -15.46
CA SER A 132 5.92 -23.93 -15.05
C SER A 132 6.91 -24.01 -13.89
N VAL A 133 7.68 -22.93 -13.68
CA VAL A 133 8.57 -22.75 -12.53
C VAL A 133 8.16 -21.50 -11.78
N ALA A 134 7.88 -21.64 -10.49
CA ALA A 134 7.66 -20.52 -9.58
C ALA A 134 8.84 -20.47 -8.58
N ALA A 135 9.44 -19.29 -8.43
CA ALA A 135 10.52 -19.07 -7.48
C ALA A 135 10.23 -17.79 -6.69
N LEU A 136 10.32 -17.87 -5.36
CA LEU A 136 10.42 -16.70 -4.52
C LEU A 136 11.89 -16.47 -4.17
N ARG A 137 12.36 -15.24 -4.35
CA ARG A 137 13.65 -14.82 -3.79
C ARG A 137 13.38 -14.06 -2.49
N MET A 138 13.70 -14.68 -1.36
CA MET A 138 13.64 -14.02 -0.06
C MET A 138 14.82 -13.05 0.06
N GLY A 139 14.54 -11.78 0.32
CA GLY A 139 15.55 -10.76 0.66
C GLY A 139 15.97 -10.86 2.13
N ASP A 140 16.57 -9.80 2.67
CA ASP A 140 16.92 -9.74 4.09
C ASP A 140 15.65 -9.77 4.97
N VAL A 141 15.66 -10.63 5.99
CA VAL A 141 14.56 -10.81 6.93
C VAL A 141 14.97 -10.25 8.29
N SER A 142 14.30 -9.18 8.74
CA SER A 142 14.41 -8.73 10.13
C SER A 142 13.23 -9.29 10.93
N LEU A 143 13.51 -10.23 11.82
CA LEU A 143 12.59 -10.57 12.90
C LEU A 143 12.81 -9.51 13.98
N GLY A 144 11.78 -8.72 14.31
CA GLY A 144 11.87 -7.75 15.41
C GLY A 144 12.39 -8.43 16.68
N ASN A 145 13.13 -7.69 17.51
CA ASN A 145 13.80 -8.21 18.70
C ASN A 145 12.86 -9.10 19.54
N PRO A 146 13.18 -10.38 19.78
CA PRO A 146 12.31 -11.25 20.55
C PRO A 146 12.13 -10.72 21.97
N SER A 147 10.90 -10.75 22.46
CA SER A 147 10.58 -10.54 23.88
C SER A 147 11.41 -11.52 24.71
N GLN A 148 12.12 -10.99 25.71
CA GLN A 148 13.10 -11.67 26.57
C GLN A 148 12.80 -13.17 26.86
N PRO A 149 13.85 -14.03 26.91
CA PRO A 149 13.68 -15.41 27.34
C PRO A 149 12.94 -15.47 28.67
N GLY A 150 11.90 -16.31 28.75
CA GLY A 150 11.16 -16.53 29.99
C GLY A 150 12.10 -16.98 31.12
N PRO A 151 11.78 -16.65 32.39
CA PRO A 151 12.68 -16.89 33.50
C PRO A 151 13.00 -18.38 33.65
N PRO A 152 14.24 -18.74 34.05
CA PRO A 152 14.63 -20.12 34.25
C PRO A 152 13.77 -20.75 35.36
N ARG A 153 13.14 -21.88 35.04
CA ARG A 153 12.50 -22.73 36.05
C ARG A 153 13.60 -23.45 36.83
N GLY A 154 13.76 -23.06 38.09
CA GLY A 154 14.52 -23.83 39.09
C GLY A 154 13.71 -25.02 39.61
#